data_AF-A0A3B1AD32-F1
#
_entry.id   AF-A0A3B1AD32-F1
#
_cell.length_a   1.000
_cell.length_b   1.000
_cell.length_c   1.000
_cell.angle_alpha   90.00
_cell.angle_beta   90.00
_cell.angle_gamma   90.00
#
_symmetry.space_group_name_H-M   'P 1'
#
loop_
_entity.id
_entity.type
_entity.pdbx_description
1 polymer ?
#
loop_
_entity_poly.entity_id
_entity_poly.type
_entity_poly.pdbx_seq_one_letter_code
_entity_poly.pdbx_strand_id
1 'polypeptide(L)' 'MYQQRSRHAEKGATPFRSGRFYSVDNEWWFAIRRGADQGPYRTKAVAKQGLIEYLNEQFAFEKNLKNDRVLLGI' A
#
# COMPACT_ATOMS: atom_id res chain seq x y z
N MET A 1 -2.62 11.44 -17.99
CA MET A 1 -1.40 11.79 -17.21
C MET A 1 -1.83 12.28 -15.84
N TYR A 2 -1.32 11.71 -14.75
CA TYR A 2 -1.68 12.16 -13.40
C TYR A 2 -0.88 13.42 -13.07
N GLN A 3 -1.55 14.57 -12.96
CA GLN A 3 -0.90 15.82 -12.60
C GLN A 3 -0.56 15.83 -11.11
N GLN A 4 0.73 15.86 -10.76
CA GLN A 4 1.16 16.03 -9.38
C GLN A 4 0.90 17.48 -8.94
N ARG A 5 0.07 17.63 -7.91
CA ARG A 5 -0.25 18.92 -7.28
C ARG A 5 0.49 19.06 -5.95
N SER A 6 0.88 20.27 -5.62
CA SER A 6 1.37 20.65 -4.29
C SER A 6 0.32 20.31 -3.23
N ARG A 7 0.76 19.77 -2.08
CA ARG A 7 -0.09 19.64 -0.89
C ARG A 7 -0.38 21.04 -0.33
N HIS A 8 -1.41 21.12 0.51
CA HIS A 8 -1.70 22.35 1.23
C HIS A 8 -0.43 22.83 1.96
N ALA A 9 -0.11 24.13 1.82
CA ALA A 9 1.09 24.80 2.30
C ALA A 9 2.45 24.47 1.64
N GLU A 10 2.52 23.58 0.65
CA GLU A 10 3.75 23.43 -0.15
C GLU A 10 3.91 24.62 -1.12
N LYS A 11 5.07 25.29 -1.06
CA LYS A 11 5.45 26.38 -1.97
C LYS A 11 6.61 25.92 -2.87
N GLY A 12 6.67 26.44 -4.09
CA GLY A 12 7.74 26.13 -5.04
C GLY A 12 7.44 24.91 -5.91
N ALA A 13 8.50 24.26 -6.40
CA ALA A 13 8.38 23.10 -7.28
C ALA A 13 7.74 21.90 -6.56
N THR A 14 6.81 21.22 -7.23
CA THR A 14 6.17 20.02 -6.68
C THR A 14 7.22 18.91 -6.51
N PRO A 15 7.43 18.37 -5.30
CA PRO A 15 8.40 17.31 -5.09
C PRO A 15 7.95 16.03 -5.81
N PHE A 16 8.92 15.27 -6.32
CA PHE A 16 8.65 13.94 -6.86
C PHE A 16 8.04 13.06 -5.77
N ARG A 17 6.92 12.42 -6.09
CA ARG A 17 6.30 11.41 -5.24
C ARG A 17 6.14 10.13 -6.03
N SER A 18 6.68 9.03 -5.50
CA SER A 18 6.32 7.71 -5.98
C SER A 18 4.84 7.46 -5.67
N GLY A 19 4.14 6.87 -6.65
CA GLY A 19 2.81 6.32 -6.39
C GLY A 19 2.91 5.11 -5.47
N ARG A 20 1.75 4.53 -5.10
CA ARG A 20 1.71 3.27 -4.34
C ARG A 20 2.51 2.17 -5.00
N PHE A 21 2.57 2.12 -6.33
CA PHE A 21 3.37 1.15 -7.09
C PHE A 21 4.62 1.82 -7.63
N TYR A 22 5.78 1.20 -7.40
CA TYR A 22 7.08 1.68 -7.87
C TYR A 22 7.96 0.50 -8.30
N SER A 23 9.10 0.79 -8.93
CA SER A 23 10.05 -0.24 -9.37
C SER A 23 11.48 0.11 -8.99
N VAL A 24 12.25 -0.89 -8.60
CA VAL A 24 13.70 -0.83 -8.32
C VAL A 24 14.33 -1.99 -9.08
N ASP A 25 15.39 -1.74 -9.84
CA ASP A 25 16.13 -2.77 -10.59
C ASP A 25 15.27 -3.72 -11.42
N ASN A 26 14.27 -3.17 -12.11
CA ASN A 26 13.32 -3.90 -12.96
C ASN A 26 12.35 -4.83 -12.19
N GLU A 27 12.32 -4.73 -10.87
CA GLU A 27 11.37 -5.39 -9.98
C GLU A 27 10.28 -4.42 -9.51
N TRP A 28 9.06 -4.92 -9.35
CA TRP A 28 7.90 -4.11 -8.96
C TRP A 28 7.54 -4.30 -7.50
N TRP A 29 7.15 -3.20 -6.86
CA TRP A 29 6.81 -3.15 -5.45
C TRP A 29 5.53 -2.35 -5.26
N PHE A 30 4.88 -2.53 -4.10
CA PHE A 30 3.89 -1.56 -3.62
C PHE A 30 4.10 -1.15 -2.17
N ALA A 31 3.86 0.14 -1.91
CA ALA A 31 4.07 0.73 -0.60
C ALA A 31 2.89 0.53 0.36
N ILE A 32 3.20 0.21 1.62
CA ILE A 32 2.23 0.12 2.72
C ILE A 32 2.46 1.29 3.69
N ARG A 33 1.37 1.96 4.12
CA ARG A 33 1.46 3.16 4.97
C ARG A 33 2.05 2.90 6.36
N ARG A 34 1.76 1.73 6.93
CA ARG A 34 2.25 1.27 8.25
C ARG A 34 2.72 -0.17 8.10
N GLY A 35 3.94 -0.35 7.65
CA GLY A 35 4.51 -1.68 7.43
C GLY A 35 5.61 -1.64 6.38
N ALA A 36 6.17 -2.82 6.09
CA ALA A 36 7.13 -2.99 5.01
C ALA A 36 6.41 -2.98 3.66
N ASP A 37 7.07 -2.42 2.65
CA ASP A 37 6.62 -2.50 1.27
C ASP A 37 6.62 -3.96 0.78
N GLN A 38 5.73 -4.27 -0.17
CA GLN A 38 5.52 -5.64 -0.64
C GLN A 38 6.08 -5.83 -2.04
N GLY A 39 6.74 -6.97 -2.24
CA GLY A 39 7.47 -7.33 -3.44
C GLY A 39 8.69 -8.20 -3.09
N PRO A 40 9.59 -8.43 -4.06
CA PRO A 40 9.51 -7.98 -5.44
C PRO A 40 8.51 -8.78 -6.28
N TYR A 41 7.91 -8.12 -7.25
CA TYR A 41 7.03 -8.71 -8.27
C TYR A 41 7.63 -8.54 -9.65
N ARG A 42 7.47 -9.55 -10.51
CA ARG A 42 8.02 -9.52 -11.88
C ARG A 42 7.43 -8.42 -12.76
N THR A 43 6.17 -8.04 -12.54
CA THR A 43 5.50 -7.00 -13.32
C THR A 43 4.59 -6.15 -12.44
N LYS A 44 4.27 -4.93 -12.90
CA LYS A 44 3.30 -4.04 -12.24
C LYS A 44 1.93 -4.69 -12.09
N ALA A 45 1.52 -5.53 -13.03
CA ALA A 45 0.23 -6.22 -12.99
C ALA A 45 0.18 -7.22 -11.84
N VAL A 46 1.26 -7.99 -11.64
CA VAL A 46 1.38 -8.92 -10.52
C VAL A 46 1.43 -8.17 -9.18
N ALA A 47 2.13 -7.04 -9.10
CA ALA A 47 2.12 -6.19 -7.90
C ALA A 47 0.71 -5.68 -7.54
N LYS A 48 -0.10 -5.33 -8.53
CA LYS A 48 -1.51 -4.93 -8.31
C LYS A 48 -2.35 -6.09 -7.80
N GLN A 49 -2.14 -7.30 -8.31
CA GLN A 49 -2.81 -8.50 -7.83
C GLN A 49 -2.41 -8.80 -6.38
N GLY A 50 -1.12 -8.71 -6.05
CA GLY A 50 -0.62 -8.87 -4.68
C GLY A 50 -1.22 -7.83 -3.71
N LEU A 51 -1.49 -6.60 -4.14
CA LEU A 51 -2.21 -5.62 -3.31
C LEU A 51 -3.63 -6.07 -2.98
N ILE A 52 -4.35 -6.69 -3.94
CA ILE A 52 -5.71 -7.18 -3.71
C ILE A 52 -5.70 -8.30 -2.67
N GLU A 53 -4.77 -9.25 -2.80
CA GLU A 53 -4.58 -10.36 -1.86
C GLU A 53 -4.22 -9.84 -0.47
N TYR A 54 -3.24 -8.95 -0.37
CA TYR A 54 -2.85 -8.31 0.89
C TYR A 54 -4.04 -7.63 1.58
N LEU A 55 -4.85 -6.86 0.85
CA LEU A 55 -6.02 -6.20 1.43
C LEU A 55 -7.07 -7.20 1.94
N ASN A 56 -7.32 -8.28 1.21
CA ASN A 56 -8.24 -9.33 1.64
C ASN A 56 -7.76 -10.00 2.93
N GLU A 57 -6.47 -10.29 3.03
CA GLU A 57 -5.85 -10.85 4.23
C GLU A 57 -5.95 -9.88 5.42
N GLN A 58 -5.66 -8.60 5.22
CA GLN A 58 -5.79 -7.58 6.26
C GLN A 58 -7.23 -7.46 6.77
N PHE A 59 -8.23 -7.47 5.86
CA PHE A 59 -9.63 -7.43 6.28
C PHE A 59 -10.05 -8.68 7.05
N ALA A 60 -9.57 -9.86 6.63
CA ALA A 60 -9.83 -11.11 7.36
C ALA A 60 -9.18 -11.09 8.75
N PHE A 61 -7.94 -10.63 8.85
CA PHE A 61 -7.23 -10.47 10.12
C PHE A 61 -7.96 -9.51 11.06
N GLU A 62 -8.36 -8.33 10.59
CA GLU A 62 -9.11 -7.36 11.39
C GLU A 62 -10.45 -7.91 11.87
N LYS A 63 -11.16 -8.69 11.03
CA LYS A 63 -12.41 -9.34 11.41
C LYS A 63 -12.19 -10.36 12.53
N ASN A 64 -11.15 -11.18 12.41
CA ASN A 64 -10.81 -12.17 13.43
C ASN A 64 -10.41 -11.49 14.75
N LEU A 65 -9.60 -10.43 14.70
CA LEU A 65 -9.22 -9.66 15.89
C LEU A 65 -10.44 -9.07 16.62
N LYS A 66 -11.45 -8.60 15.87
CA LYS A 66 -12.70 -8.12 16.46
C LYS A 66 -13.49 -9.25 17.12
N ASN A 67 -13.56 -10.41 16.50
CA ASN A 67 -14.22 -11.58 17.08
C ASN A 67 -13.51 -12.02 18.38
N ASP A 68 -12.18 -12.07 18.37
CA ASP A 68 -11.38 -12.47 19.53
C ASP A 68 -11.58 -11.50 20.71
N ARG A 69 -11.63 -10.19 20.44
CA ARG A 69 -11.96 -9.18 21.47
C ARG A 69 -13.33 -9.40 22.08
N VAL A 70 -14.34 -9.66 21.25
CA VAL A 70 -15.70 -9.99 21.72
C VAL A 70 -15.69 -11.25 22.58
N LEU A 71 -14.98 -12.31 22.16
CA LEU A 71 -14.86 -13.56 22.91
C LEU A 71 -14.15 -13.39 24.25
N LEU A 72 -13.15 -12.50 24.32
CA LEU A 72 -12.40 -12.19 25.53
C LEU A 72 -13.10 -11.16 26.43
N GLY A 73 -14.24 -10.60 26.02
CA GLY A 73 -15.02 -9.64 26.80
C GLY A 73 -14.31 -8.30 27.04
N ILE A 74 -13.39 -7.91 26.16
CA ILE A 74 -12.59 -6.66 26.20
C ILE A 74 -12.83 -5.77 24.99
#